data_AF-A0A2A2LXJ8-F1
#
_entry.id   AF-A0A2A2LXJ8-F1
#
_cell.length_a   1.000
_cell.length_b   1.000
_cell.length_c   1.000
_cell.angle_alpha   90.00
_cell.angle_beta   90.00
_cell.angle_gamma   90.00
#
_symmetry.space_group_name_H-M   'P 1'
#
loop_
_entity.id
_entity.type
_entity.pdbx_description
1 polymer ?
#
loop_
_entity_poly.entity_id
_entity_poly.type
_entity_poly.pdbx_seq_one_letter_code
_entity_poly.pdbx_strand_id
1 'polypeptide(L)'
;MQLAEALFDHIALMSDELPFATGDIIYVLDSCSQSALWYGSCNGNEGWFPSSHCKMLTQSPNSQSTQSNREEIFTTEIRKRRANVVEELMRSERDYVRLLEDIVQGFLEQTRRRTDLFTPQRIRNIFGNIQSIYVIHSKLLRDLEMAYDQMQPEMTNVGAAFLRNKHSFNIYTDYCNNRSVSVAELNSLSRQPIYAQFFEACRLLRGLPNLSLEGFLLTPIQRLCRYPLQLSELLKATPSSHEDLMPLEASEKTMRSVATLVNETKRRGPDVVENNSTLLRTGDVYCRVMADGQVQWGKQVLLFLFDQSIVLCKKDVLRDDKFIFKDRLSLDLFSIVDVKDGKESNFNVNVKHSLLLTGQDRLYLISCGNKKSKQCWLTALRSRSAQNPATAEERRLAMATLTSA
;
A
#
# COMPACT_ATOMS: atom_id res chain seq x y z
N MET A 1 34.97 -6.60 12.07
CA MET A 1 33.51 -6.39 12.09
C MET A 1 33.18 -5.32 11.08
N GLN A 2 32.31 -5.64 10.14
CA GLN A 2 31.83 -4.66 9.16
C GLN A 2 30.53 -4.05 9.69
N LEU A 3 30.38 -2.73 9.55
CA LEU A 3 29.15 -2.02 9.90
C LEU A 3 28.38 -1.75 8.62
N ALA A 4 27.06 -1.86 8.67
CA ALA A 4 26.17 -1.44 7.60
C ALA A 4 25.10 -0.50 8.15
N GLU A 5 24.67 0.45 7.35
CA GLU A 5 23.55 1.34 7.66
C GLU A 5 22.31 0.86 6.90
N ALA A 6 21.19 0.69 7.60
CA ALA A 6 19.93 0.32 6.98
C ALA A 6 19.40 1.47 6.10
N LEU A 7 19.24 1.23 4.80
CA LEU A 7 18.64 2.19 3.87
C LEU A 7 17.12 2.08 3.80
N PHE A 8 16.58 0.94 4.24
CA PHE A 8 15.17 0.62 4.23
C PHE A 8 14.81 -0.17 5.48
N ASP A 9 13.56 -0.02 5.92
CA ASP A 9 13.02 -0.84 7.00
C ASP A 9 12.97 -2.31 6.55
N HIS A 10 13.42 -3.22 7.41
CA HIS A 10 13.26 -4.65 7.23
C HIS A 10 12.41 -5.20 8.36
N ILE A 11 11.22 -5.69 7.99
CA ILE A 11 10.31 -6.36 8.91
C ILE A 11 10.59 -7.85 8.82
N ALA A 12 11.04 -8.44 9.93
CA ALA A 12 11.23 -9.87 10.05
C ALA A 12 9.88 -10.59 9.95
N LEU A 13 9.71 -11.40 8.90
CA LEU A 13 8.54 -12.26 8.69
C LEU A 13 8.77 -13.65 9.27
N MET A 14 10.03 -14.08 9.38
CA MET A 14 10.47 -15.32 9.99
C MET A 14 11.24 -15.06 11.30
N SER A 15 11.28 -16.03 12.21
CA SER A 15 11.90 -15.87 13.53
C SER A 15 13.43 -15.75 13.50
N ASP A 16 14.04 -16.11 12.38
CA ASP A 16 15.47 -16.06 12.11
C ASP A 16 15.89 -14.84 11.27
N GLU A 17 14.96 -13.95 10.92
CA GLU A 17 15.23 -12.68 10.23
C GLU A 17 15.49 -11.54 11.23
N LEU A 18 16.39 -10.62 10.88
CA LEU A 18 16.79 -9.50 11.74
C LEU A 18 15.95 -8.25 11.44
N PRO A 19 15.02 -7.82 12.31
CA PRO A 19 14.27 -6.60 12.09
C PRO A 19 15.12 -5.35 12.35
N PHE A 20 15.00 -4.33 11.49
CA PHE A 20 15.62 -3.02 11.67
C PHE A 20 14.84 -1.91 10.93
N ALA A 21 15.02 -0.68 11.36
CA ALA A 21 14.46 0.51 10.73
C ALA A 21 15.52 1.25 9.89
N THR A 22 15.07 2.05 8.94
CA THR A 22 15.93 2.93 8.13
C THR A 22 16.76 3.84 9.05
N GLY A 23 18.07 3.85 8.82
CA GLY A 23 19.06 4.58 9.63
C GLY A 23 19.69 3.77 10.76
N ASP A 24 19.19 2.55 11.04
CA ASP A 24 19.80 1.68 12.05
C ASP A 24 21.17 1.18 11.61
N ILE A 25 22.08 1.02 12.58
CA ILE A 25 23.41 0.46 12.35
C ILE A 25 23.38 -1.04 12.65
N ILE A 26 23.79 -1.83 11.66
CA ILE A 26 23.81 -3.29 11.70
C ILE A 26 25.26 -3.75 11.76
N TYR A 27 25.56 -4.60 12.74
CA TYR A 27 26.83 -5.31 12.85
C TYR A 27 26.78 -6.55 11.96
N VAL A 28 27.46 -6.52 10.82
CA VAL A 28 27.50 -7.65 9.90
C VAL A 28 28.47 -8.69 10.44
N LEU A 29 27.94 -9.86 10.79
CA LEU A 29 28.67 -10.99 11.38
C LEU A 29 29.10 -11.99 10.32
N ASP A 30 28.25 -12.24 9.31
CA ASP A 30 28.54 -13.07 8.16
C ASP A 30 28.01 -12.44 6.86
N SER A 31 28.89 -12.31 5.87
CA SER A 31 28.60 -11.78 4.54
C SER A 31 29.08 -12.72 3.42
N CYS A 32 29.27 -14.02 3.73
CA CYS A 32 29.87 -14.98 2.83
C CYS A 32 29.12 -15.09 1.49
N SER A 33 29.90 -15.03 0.41
CA SER A 33 29.49 -14.71 -0.96
C SER A 33 28.71 -15.84 -1.64
N GLN A 34 27.42 -15.61 -1.88
CA GLN A 34 26.61 -15.98 -3.08
C GLN A 34 25.09 -15.88 -2.83
N SER A 35 24.65 -15.68 -1.58
CA SER A 35 23.25 -15.39 -1.25
C SER A 35 23.05 -13.88 -1.01
N ALA A 36 21.89 -13.36 -1.39
CA ALA A 36 21.52 -11.97 -1.15
C ALA A 36 21.23 -11.65 0.34
N LEU A 37 21.40 -12.62 1.24
CA LEU A 37 21.10 -12.57 2.67
C LEU A 37 22.40 -12.59 3.47
N TRP A 38 22.60 -11.59 4.32
CA TRP A 38 23.70 -11.49 5.29
C TRP A 38 23.18 -11.81 6.69
N TYR A 39 24.07 -12.20 7.60
CA TYR A 39 23.74 -12.41 9.00
C TYR A 39 24.37 -11.31 9.86
N GLY A 40 23.62 -10.77 10.81
CA GLY A 40 24.12 -9.69 11.63
C GLY A 40 23.29 -9.41 12.87
N SER A 41 23.70 -8.38 13.59
CA SER A 41 23.07 -7.95 14.83
C SER A 41 22.67 -6.47 14.77
N CYS A 42 21.47 -6.17 15.26
CA CYS A 42 20.96 -4.80 15.40
C CYS A 42 20.05 -4.72 16.64
N ASN A 43 20.23 -3.68 17.46
CA ASN A 43 19.40 -3.40 18.64
C ASN A 43 19.22 -4.59 19.62
N GLY A 44 20.24 -5.46 19.74
CA GLY A 44 20.23 -6.63 20.63
C GLY A 44 19.58 -7.89 20.05
N ASN A 45 19.10 -7.85 18.81
CA ASN A 45 18.63 -9.01 18.06
C ASN A 45 19.70 -9.48 17.07
N GLU A 46 19.70 -10.76 16.72
CA GLU A 46 20.54 -11.36 15.68
C GLU A 46 19.66 -12.09 14.68
N GLY A 47 20.04 -12.05 13.40
CA GLY A 47 19.27 -12.73 12.35
C GLY A 47 19.77 -12.45 10.95
N TRP A 48 19.14 -13.12 9.99
CA TRP A 48 19.36 -12.93 8.56
C TRP A 48 18.66 -11.68 8.05
N PHE A 49 19.32 -10.96 7.15
CA PHE A 49 18.73 -9.80 6.51
C PHE A 49 19.23 -9.62 5.08
N PRO A 50 18.43 -9.01 4.20
CA PRO A 50 18.84 -8.80 2.83
C PRO A 50 19.93 -7.74 2.77
N SER A 51 21.08 -8.11 2.19
CA SER A 51 22.18 -7.20 1.88
C SER A 51 21.74 -5.96 1.11
N SER A 52 20.72 -6.09 0.25
CA SER A 52 20.17 -4.99 -0.56
C SER A 52 19.46 -3.91 0.25
N HIS A 53 19.11 -4.18 1.52
CA HIS A 53 18.47 -3.20 2.40
C HIS A 53 19.49 -2.33 3.14
N CYS A 54 20.78 -2.62 2.99
CA CYS A 54 21.83 -2.02 3.81
C CYS A 54 22.97 -1.48 2.94
N LYS A 55 23.61 -0.41 3.40
CA LYS A 55 24.81 0.17 2.80
C LYS A 55 26.00 -0.10 3.71
N MET A 56 27.04 -0.75 3.19
CA MET A 56 28.27 -1.00 3.95
C MET A 56 28.97 0.32 4.29
N LEU A 57 29.26 0.50 5.58
CA LEU A 57 30.06 1.61 6.09
C LEU A 57 31.53 1.20 6.05
N THR A 58 32.21 1.52 4.95
CA THR A 58 33.67 1.38 4.87
C THR A 58 34.35 2.42 5.76
N GLN A 59 34.97 1.98 6.85
CA GLN A 59 36.00 2.79 7.49
C GLN A 59 37.21 2.82 6.55
N SER A 60 37.49 3.97 5.94
CA SER A 60 38.80 4.26 5.37
C SER A 60 39.28 5.61 5.91
N PRO A 61 40.55 5.71 6.32
CA PRO A 61 41.05 6.85 7.05
C PRO A 61 41.20 8.05 6.12
N ASN A 62 40.85 9.23 6.64
CA ASN A 62 41.24 10.57 6.19
C ASN A 62 41.57 10.74 4.69
N SER A 63 40.65 11.39 3.99
CA SER A 63 41.03 12.28 2.88
C SER A 63 40.05 13.44 2.84
N GLN A 64 40.44 14.56 3.44
CA GLN A 64 39.93 15.86 3.05
C GLN A 64 40.17 15.98 1.54
N SER A 65 39.10 16.03 0.75
CA SER A 65 39.17 16.45 -0.65
C SER A 65 38.10 17.50 -0.90
N THR A 66 38.61 18.71 -1.01
CA THR A 66 38.10 19.85 -1.75
C THR A 66 37.02 19.50 -2.77
N GLN A 67 35.89 20.21 -2.65
CA GLN A 67 34.90 20.39 -3.71
C GLN A 67 35.61 20.77 -5.01
N SER A 68 35.71 19.80 -5.92
CA SER A 68 36.01 20.03 -7.33
C SER A 68 35.07 19.13 -8.11
N ASN A 69 34.35 19.73 -9.06
CA ASN A 69 33.48 19.06 -10.01
C ASN A 69 34.22 17.88 -10.65
N ARG A 70 33.98 16.66 -10.16
CA ARG A 70 34.25 15.44 -10.93
C ARG A 70 33.05 15.27 -11.86
N GLU A 71 33.23 15.61 -13.13
CA GLU A 71 32.39 15.04 -14.17
C GLU A 71 32.46 13.51 -14.01
N GLU A 72 31.34 12.87 -13.68
CA GLU A 72 31.28 11.42 -13.55
C GLU A 72 31.52 10.80 -14.93
N ILE A 73 32.75 10.35 -15.16
CA ILE A 73 33.13 9.64 -16.37
C ILE A 73 32.27 8.37 -16.47
N PHE A 74 31.62 8.15 -17.61
CA PHE A 74 30.84 6.94 -17.88
C PHE A 74 31.76 5.73 -18.09
N THR A 75 32.36 5.26 -16.99
CA THR A 75 33.36 4.19 -16.97
C THR A 75 32.78 2.86 -17.45
N THR A 76 33.64 1.96 -17.91
CA THR A 76 33.25 0.61 -18.38
C THR A 76 32.44 -0.17 -17.34
N GLU A 77 32.76 -0.04 -16.06
CA GLU A 77 32.02 -0.70 -14.97
C GLU A 77 30.61 -0.12 -14.80
N ILE A 78 30.46 1.21 -14.87
CA ILE A 78 29.15 1.87 -14.78
C ILE A 78 28.29 1.51 -16.00
N ARG A 79 28.87 1.48 -17.21
CA ARG A 79 28.20 1.03 -18.44
C ARG A 79 27.66 -0.38 -18.30
N LYS A 80 28.52 -1.32 -17.88
CA LYS A 80 28.14 -2.72 -17.67
C LYS A 80 27.04 -2.85 -16.62
N ARG A 81 27.12 -2.10 -15.52
CA ARG A 81 26.06 -2.07 -14.51
C ARG A 81 24.75 -1.55 -15.08
N ARG A 82 24.77 -0.44 -15.81
CA ARG A 82 23.58 0.15 -16.45
C ARG A 82 22.94 -0.83 -17.43
N ALA A 83 23.74 -1.44 -18.31
CA ALA A 83 23.29 -2.46 -19.26
C ALA A 83 22.57 -3.63 -18.54
N ASN A 84 23.16 -4.18 -17.48
CA ASN A 84 22.55 -5.27 -16.72
C ASN A 84 21.19 -4.87 -16.11
N VAL A 85 21.08 -3.65 -15.59
CA VAL A 85 19.82 -3.15 -15.01
C VAL A 85 18.75 -2.95 -16.08
N VAL A 86 19.12 -2.39 -17.25
CA VAL A 86 18.21 -2.26 -18.40
C VAL A 86 17.73 -3.63 -18.88
N GLU A 87 18.63 -4.58 -19.06
CA GLU A 87 18.28 -5.93 -19.50
C GLU A 87 17.36 -6.65 -18.51
N GLU A 88 17.62 -6.51 -17.22
CA GLU A 88 16.76 -7.07 -16.16
C GLU A 88 15.37 -6.42 -16.17
N LEU A 89 15.28 -5.11 -16.34
CA LEU A 89 14.02 -4.39 -16.48
C LEU A 89 13.21 -4.91 -17.68
N MET A 90 13.86 -5.04 -18.85
CA MET A 90 13.25 -5.55 -20.08
C MET A 90 12.76 -6.99 -19.91
N ARG A 91 13.62 -7.87 -19.40
CA ARG A 91 13.28 -9.28 -19.17
C ARG A 91 12.12 -9.41 -18.20
N SER A 92 12.20 -8.73 -17.05
CA SER A 92 11.16 -8.80 -16.03
C SER A 92 9.82 -8.22 -16.50
N GLU A 93 9.81 -7.22 -17.39
CA GLU A 93 8.56 -6.71 -17.98
C GLU A 93 7.95 -7.68 -18.97
N ARG A 94 8.78 -8.32 -19.83
CA ARG A 94 8.31 -9.37 -20.74
C ARG A 94 7.71 -10.55 -19.98
N ASP A 95 8.37 -10.98 -18.90
CA ASP A 95 7.88 -12.06 -18.04
C ASP A 95 6.54 -11.68 -17.40
N TYR A 96 6.42 -10.44 -16.92
CA TYR A 96 5.21 -9.96 -16.28
C TYR A 96 4.04 -9.80 -17.27
N VAL A 97 4.28 -9.28 -18.47
CA VAL A 97 3.23 -9.17 -19.52
C VAL A 97 2.76 -10.56 -19.96
N ARG A 98 3.67 -11.53 -20.11
CA ARG A 98 3.31 -12.92 -20.40
C ARG A 98 2.45 -13.53 -19.29
N LEU A 99 2.81 -13.31 -18.03
CA LEU A 99 1.99 -13.75 -16.90
C LEU A 99 0.60 -13.11 -16.91
N LEU A 100 0.51 -11.81 -17.19
CA LEU A 100 -0.79 -11.12 -17.31
C LEU A 100 -1.64 -11.67 -18.45
N GLU A 101 -1.02 -11.99 -19.58
CA GLU A 101 -1.69 -12.68 -20.68
C GLU A 101 -2.20 -14.05 -20.26
N ASP A 102 -1.40 -14.84 -19.54
CA ASP A 102 -1.81 -16.13 -19.00
C ASP A 102 -3.00 -16.01 -18.04
N ILE A 103 -3.03 -14.97 -17.21
CA ILE A 103 -4.16 -14.69 -16.31
C ILE A 103 -5.41 -14.34 -17.14
N VAL A 104 -5.28 -13.44 -18.11
CA VAL A 104 -6.40 -12.97 -18.94
C VAL A 104 -6.95 -14.11 -19.81
N GLN A 105 -6.10 -14.78 -20.58
CA GLN A 105 -6.52 -15.81 -21.54
C GLN A 105 -6.78 -17.18 -20.87
N GLY A 106 -5.96 -17.53 -19.88
CA GLY A 106 -6.00 -18.82 -19.21
C GLY A 106 -7.03 -18.91 -18.09
N PHE A 107 -7.39 -17.81 -17.44
CA PHE A 107 -8.38 -17.81 -16.36
C PHE A 107 -9.59 -16.94 -16.67
N LEU A 108 -9.41 -15.64 -16.92
CA LEU A 108 -10.53 -14.72 -17.11
C LEU A 108 -11.41 -15.15 -18.30
N GLU A 109 -10.85 -15.41 -19.47
CA GLU A 109 -11.63 -15.89 -20.63
C GLU A 109 -12.27 -17.26 -20.40
N GLN A 110 -11.60 -18.16 -19.67
CA GLN A 110 -12.19 -19.47 -19.35
C GLN A 110 -13.37 -19.35 -18.38
N THR A 111 -13.29 -18.45 -17.39
CA THR A 111 -14.43 -18.16 -16.50
C THR A 111 -15.59 -17.52 -17.27
N ARG A 112 -15.32 -16.63 -18.23
CA ARG A 112 -16.35 -16.04 -19.11
C ARG A 112 -17.08 -17.09 -19.95
N ARG A 113 -16.39 -18.16 -20.37
CA ARG A 113 -16.98 -19.28 -21.13
C ARG A 113 -17.84 -20.22 -20.28
N ARG A 114 -17.54 -20.35 -18.99
CA ARG A 114 -18.28 -21.21 -18.05
C ARG A 114 -19.38 -20.44 -17.33
N THR A 115 -20.38 -20.00 -18.11
CA THR A 115 -21.55 -19.25 -17.59
C THR A 115 -22.40 -20.06 -16.61
N ASP A 116 -22.25 -21.39 -16.60
CA ASP A 116 -22.85 -22.30 -15.63
C ASP A 116 -22.20 -22.22 -14.24
N LEU A 117 -20.92 -21.83 -14.16
CA LEU A 117 -20.17 -21.72 -12.91
C LEU A 117 -19.96 -20.27 -12.46
N PHE A 118 -19.79 -19.35 -13.41
CA PHE A 118 -19.38 -17.98 -13.12
C PHE A 118 -20.39 -16.96 -13.65
N THR A 119 -20.98 -16.20 -12.73
CA THR A 119 -21.79 -15.04 -13.09
C THR A 119 -20.88 -13.85 -13.47
N PRO A 120 -21.35 -12.89 -14.28
CA PRO A 120 -20.57 -11.70 -14.62
C PRO A 120 -20.10 -10.91 -13.40
N GLN A 121 -20.92 -10.84 -12.34
CA GLN A 121 -20.53 -10.19 -11.08
C GLN A 121 -19.41 -10.94 -10.37
N ARG A 122 -19.47 -12.28 -10.32
CA ARG A 122 -18.41 -13.10 -9.72
C ARG A 122 -17.09 -12.94 -10.48
N ILE A 123 -17.14 -12.89 -11.80
CA ILE A 123 -15.95 -12.63 -12.63
C ILE A 123 -15.35 -11.25 -12.29
N ARG A 124 -16.18 -10.21 -12.17
CA ARG A 124 -15.73 -8.87 -11.74
C ARG A 124 -15.11 -8.90 -10.34
N ASN A 125 -15.74 -9.57 -9.38
CA ASN A 125 -15.23 -9.71 -8.01
C ASN A 125 -13.82 -10.34 -8.00
N ILE A 126 -13.62 -11.44 -8.75
CA ILE A 126 -12.35 -12.17 -8.79
C ILE A 126 -11.25 -11.34 -9.47
N PHE A 127 -11.51 -10.83 -10.67
CA PHE A 127 -10.47 -10.31 -11.56
C PHE A 127 -10.36 -8.79 -11.59
N GLY A 128 -11.38 -8.06 -11.12
CA GLY A 128 -11.42 -6.61 -11.18
C GLY A 128 -11.13 -6.07 -12.59
N ASN A 129 -10.22 -5.12 -12.67
CA ASN A 129 -9.74 -4.52 -13.93
C ASN A 129 -8.40 -5.13 -14.42
N ILE A 130 -8.10 -6.40 -14.12
CA ILE A 130 -6.83 -7.05 -14.55
C ILE A 130 -6.60 -6.97 -16.07
N GLN A 131 -7.67 -7.02 -16.88
CA GLN A 131 -7.57 -6.90 -18.33
C GLN A 131 -7.06 -5.51 -18.74
N SER A 132 -7.45 -4.46 -18.03
CA SER A 132 -6.95 -3.11 -18.24
C SER A 132 -5.47 -3.00 -17.83
N ILE A 133 -5.07 -3.65 -16.74
CA ILE A 133 -3.66 -3.76 -16.33
C ILE A 133 -2.82 -4.42 -17.43
N TYR A 134 -3.30 -5.54 -17.98
CA TYR A 134 -2.66 -6.21 -19.10
C TYR A 134 -2.44 -5.29 -20.31
N VAL A 135 -3.46 -4.50 -20.68
CA VAL A 135 -3.37 -3.56 -21.81
C VAL A 135 -2.31 -2.49 -21.56
N ILE A 136 -2.29 -1.86 -20.38
CA ILE A 136 -1.31 -0.79 -20.12
C ILE A 136 0.13 -1.31 -20.05
N HIS A 137 0.34 -2.53 -19.53
CA HIS A 137 1.67 -3.12 -19.45
C HIS A 137 2.15 -3.64 -20.81
N SER A 138 1.25 -4.16 -21.64
CA SER A 138 1.56 -4.49 -23.03
C SER A 138 1.99 -3.24 -23.82
N LYS A 139 1.36 -2.09 -23.54
CA LYS A 139 1.75 -0.80 -24.12
C LYS A 139 3.10 -0.33 -23.57
N LEU A 140 3.33 -0.39 -22.27
CA LEU A 140 4.60 -0.02 -21.64
C LEU A 140 5.75 -0.87 -22.19
N LEU A 141 5.57 -2.19 -22.28
CA LEU A 141 6.55 -3.10 -22.84
C LEU A 141 6.90 -2.71 -24.28
N ARG A 142 5.90 -2.43 -25.12
CA ARG A 142 6.14 -1.96 -26.49
C ARG A 142 6.95 -0.66 -26.51
N ASP A 143 6.61 0.30 -25.66
CA ASP A 143 7.32 1.58 -25.55
C ASP A 143 8.77 1.40 -25.07
N LEU A 144 9.02 0.42 -24.19
CA LEU A 144 10.36 0.05 -23.73
C LEU A 144 11.14 -0.67 -24.83
N GLU A 145 10.52 -1.58 -25.57
CA GLU A 145 11.15 -2.32 -26.66
C GLU A 145 11.51 -1.41 -27.83
N MET A 146 10.71 -0.38 -28.11
CA MET A 146 11.04 0.65 -29.09
C MET A 146 12.23 1.53 -28.67
N ALA A 147 12.45 1.70 -27.37
CA ALA A 147 13.57 2.50 -26.85
C ALA A 147 14.85 1.68 -26.65
N TYR A 148 14.75 0.35 -26.65
CA TYR A 148 15.85 -0.55 -26.31
C TYR A 148 16.89 -0.63 -27.43
N ASP A 149 18.13 -0.27 -27.09
CA ASP A 149 19.28 -0.45 -27.96
C ASP A 149 19.89 -1.83 -27.73
N GLN A 150 19.81 -2.71 -28.74
CA GLN A 150 20.32 -4.07 -28.67
C GLN A 150 21.85 -4.16 -28.74
N MET A 151 22.50 -3.17 -29.35
CA MET A 151 23.96 -3.15 -29.52
C MET A 151 24.65 -2.44 -28.36
N GLN A 152 23.97 -1.45 -27.76
CA GLN A 152 24.45 -0.68 -26.62
C GLN A 152 23.35 -0.55 -25.54
N PRO A 153 23.04 -1.63 -24.79
CA PRO A 153 21.98 -1.61 -23.78
C PRO A 153 22.15 -0.49 -22.74
N GLU A 154 23.39 -0.09 -22.43
CA GLU A 154 23.70 1.01 -21.53
C GLU A 154 23.27 2.39 -22.05
N MET A 155 23.07 2.55 -23.35
CA MET A 155 22.60 3.80 -23.99
C MET A 155 21.07 3.86 -24.12
N THR A 156 20.36 2.81 -23.69
CA THR A 156 18.88 2.76 -23.76
C THR A 156 18.24 3.86 -22.91
N ASN A 157 17.21 4.52 -23.44
CA ASN A 157 16.46 5.57 -22.75
C ASN A 157 15.11 5.07 -22.23
N VAL A 158 15.07 4.60 -20.98
CA VAL A 158 13.84 4.00 -20.42
C VAL A 158 12.92 5.05 -19.78
N GLY A 159 13.45 6.18 -19.32
CA GLY A 159 12.68 7.17 -18.56
C GLY A 159 11.52 7.74 -19.38
N ALA A 160 11.74 8.04 -20.66
CA ALA A 160 10.68 8.53 -21.53
C ALA A 160 9.50 7.55 -21.68
N ALA A 161 9.75 6.23 -21.67
CA ALA A 161 8.70 5.21 -21.75
C ALA A 161 7.79 5.22 -20.52
N PHE A 162 8.35 5.37 -19.32
CA PHE A 162 7.56 5.49 -18.09
C PHE A 162 6.75 6.79 -18.06
N LEU A 163 7.36 7.92 -18.43
CA LEU A 163 6.66 9.21 -18.44
C LEU A 163 5.48 9.25 -19.41
N ARG A 164 5.59 8.61 -20.59
CA ARG A 164 4.47 8.48 -21.55
C ARG A 164 3.28 7.71 -20.98
N ASN A 165 3.52 6.81 -20.02
CA ASN A 165 2.50 5.93 -19.44
C ASN A 165 2.11 6.30 -18.00
N LYS A 166 2.64 7.40 -17.44
CA LYS A 166 2.43 7.79 -16.03
C LYS A 166 0.97 7.80 -15.58
N HIS A 167 0.06 8.34 -16.41
CA HIS A 167 -1.36 8.44 -16.07
C HIS A 167 -2.10 7.11 -16.20
N SER A 168 -1.58 6.19 -17.02
CA SER A 168 -2.17 4.86 -17.19
C SER A 168 -2.11 4.03 -15.92
N PHE A 169 -1.17 4.31 -15.01
CA PHE A 169 -1.06 3.60 -13.73
C PHE A 169 -2.14 3.96 -12.70
N ASN A 170 -2.95 5.01 -12.93
CA ASN A 170 -4.02 5.38 -11.99
C ASN A 170 -5.07 4.26 -11.79
N ILE A 171 -5.20 3.36 -12.76
CA ILE A 171 -6.12 2.20 -12.71
C ILE A 171 -5.75 1.20 -11.61
N TYR A 172 -4.53 1.26 -11.07
CA TYR A 172 -4.10 0.41 -9.97
C TYR A 172 -4.87 0.68 -8.68
N THR A 173 -5.43 1.88 -8.51
CA THR A 173 -6.32 2.19 -7.39
C THR A 173 -7.53 1.26 -7.38
N ASP A 174 -8.22 1.13 -8.52
CA ASP A 174 -9.38 0.25 -8.66
C ASP A 174 -9.01 -1.22 -8.42
N TYR A 175 -7.85 -1.64 -8.93
CA TYR A 175 -7.36 -3.00 -8.76
C TYR A 175 -7.09 -3.34 -7.28
N CYS A 176 -6.44 -2.41 -6.57
CA CYS A 176 -6.08 -2.58 -5.17
C CYS A 176 -7.32 -2.56 -4.27
N ASN A 177 -8.28 -1.66 -4.56
CA ASN A 177 -9.56 -1.58 -3.84
C ASN A 177 -10.38 -2.87 -4.01
N ASN A 178 -10.38 -3.47 -5.21
CA ASN A 178 -11.07 -4.75 -5.44
C ASN A 178 -10.35 -5.96 -4.78
N ARG A 179 -9.12 -5.81 -4.29
CA ARG A 179 -8.32 -6.98 -3.90
C ARG A 179 -8.94 -7.73 -2.71
N SER A 180 -9.53 -7.04 -1.74
CA SER A 180 -10.22 -7.67 -0.61
C SER A 180 -11.40 -8.52 -1.06
N VAL A 181 -12.23 -7.99 -1.97
CA VAL A 181 -13.36 -8.70 -2.59
C VAL A 181 -12.87 -9.92 -3.35
N SER A 182 -11.81 -9.77 -4.14
CA SER A 182 -11.18 -10.88 -4.88
C SER A 182 -10.68 -11.99 -3.95
N VAL A 183 -9.99 -11.65 -2.85
CA VAL A 183 -9.55 -12.64 -1.83
C VAL A 183 -10.75 -13.38 -1.24
N ALA A 184 -11.78 -12.65 -0.82
CA ALA A 184 -12.96 -13.24 -0.19
C ALA A 184 -13.71 -14.19 -1.13
N GLU A 185 -13.91 -13.80 -2.40
CA GLU A 185 -14.56 -14.62 -3.41
C GLU A 185 -13.73 -15.88 -3.70
N LEU A 186 -12.41 -15.76 -3.91
CA LEU A 186 -11.54 -16.91 -4.17
C LEU A 186 -11.48 -17.88 -2.98
N ASN A 187 -11.47 -17.38 -1.75
CA ASN A 187 -11.51 -18.20 -0.54
C ASN A 187 -12.84 -18.94 -0.35
N SER A 188 -13.94 -18.36 -0.82
CA SER A 188 -15.24 -19.02 -0.83
C SER A 188 -15.30 -20.13 -1.89
N LEU A 189 -14.77 -19.85 -3.08
CA LEU A 189 -14.77 -20.79 -4.20
C LEU A 189 -13.80 -21.96 -4.00
N SER A 190 -12.65 -21.74 -3.38
CA SER A 190 -11.64 -22.79 -3.16
C SER A 190 -12.14 -23.93 -2.27
N ARG A 191 -13.16 -23.68 -1.44
CA ARG A 191 -13.83 -24.70 -0.60
C ARG A 191 -14.73 -25.64 -1.39
N GLN A 192 -15.06 -25.28 -2.63
CA GLN A 192 -15.95 -26.05 -3.49
C GLN A 192 -15.11 -26.82 -4.54
N PRO A 193 -15.15 -28.17 -4.54
CA PRO A 193 -14.27 -28.99 -5.38
C PRO A 193 -14.31 -28.65 -6.87
N ILE A 194 -15.49 -28.30 -7.40
CA ILE A 194 -15.68 -27.97 -8.82
C ILE A 194 -14.87 -26.73 -9.24
N TYR A 195 -14.79 -25.71 -8.39
CA TYR A 195 -14.03 -24.49 -8.68
C TYR A 195 -12.53 -24.70 -8.47
N ALA A 196 -12.15 -25.45 -7.43
CA ALA A 196 -10.76 -25.81 -7.18
C ALA A 196 -10.17 -26.59 -8.38
N GLN A 197 -10.89 -27.61 -8.87
CA GLN A 197 -10.50 -28.38 -10.06
C GLN A 197 -10.49 -27.52 -11.32
N PHE A 198 -11.48 -26.63 -11.49
CA PHE A 198 -11.54 -25.73 -12.64
C PHE A 198 -10.30 -24.81 -12.71
N PHE A 199 -9.94 -24.14 -11.62
CA PHE A 199 -8.78 -23.25 -11.59
C PHE A 199 -7.46 -24.01 -11.72
N GLU A 200 -7.39 -25.21 -11.16
CA GLU A 200 -6.22 -26.08 -11.33
C GLU A 200 -6.04 -26.53 -12.78
N ALA A 201 -7.13 -26.90 -13.47
CA ALA A 201 -7.09 -27.22 -14.90
C ALA A 201 -6.64 -26.01 -15.74
N CYS A 202 -7.13 -24.81 -15.44
CA CYS A 202 -6.70 -23.58 -16.10
C CYS A 202 -5.19 -23.35 -15.94
N ARG A 203 -4.67 -23.54 -14.72
CA ARG A 203 -3.24 -23.39 -14.41
C ARG A 203 -2.38 -24.37 -15.20
N LEU A 204 -2.75 -25.66 -15.20
CA LEU A 204 -2.02 -26.71 -15.89
C LEU A 204 -2.01 -26.52 -17.40
N LEU A 205 -3.12 -26.09 -18.00
CA LEU A 205 -3.21 -25.81 -19.44
C LEU A 205 -2.31 -24.67 -19.91
N ARG A 206 -1.98 -23.72 -19.02
CA ARG A 206 -1.01 -22.65 -19.29
C ARG A 206 0.43 -23.01 -18.92
N GLY A 207 0.67 -24.20 -18.35
CA GLY A 207 2.00 -24.59 -17.88
C GLY A 207 2.53 -23.70 -16.74
N LEU A 208 1.63 -23.09 -15.96
CA LEU A 208 2.01 -22.15 -14.91
C LEU A 208 2.57 -22.89 -13.68
N PRO A 209 3.48 -22.26 -12.91
CA PRO A 209 4.04 -22.85 -11.70
C PRO A 209 2.94 -23.15 -10.67
N ASN A 210 3.26 -23.99 -9.68
CA ASN A 210 2.32 -24.37 -8.62
C ASN A 210 2.07 -23.21 -7.64
N LEU A 211 1.28 -22.24 -8.09
CA LEU A 211 0.84 -21.07 -7.36
C LEU A 211 -0.68 -20.93 -7.53
N SER A 212 -1.37 -20.51 -6.46
CA SER A 212 -2.81 -20.28 -6.52
C SER A 212 -3.15 -19.09 -7.44
N LEU A 213 -4.38 -19.05 -7.96
CA LEU A 213 -4.88 -17.89 -8.70
C LEU A 213 -4.78 -16.60 -7.88
N GLU A 214 -5.01 -16.68 -6.56
CA GLU A 214 -4.81 -15.55 -5.65
C GLU A 214 -3.35 -15.05 -5.68
N GLY A 215 -2.37 -15.96 -5.67
CA GLY A 215 -0.95 -15.62 -5.77
C GLY A 215 -0.63 -14.88 -7.07
N PHE A 216 -1.16 -15.37 -8.20
CA PHE A 216 -1.01 -14.67 -9.48
C PHE A 216 -1.64 -13.27 -9.47
N LEU A 217 -2.83 -13.12 -8.87
CA LEU A 217 -3.51 -11.83 -8.73
C LEU A 217 -2.89 -10.90 -7.67
N LEU A 218 -1.82 -11.31 -6.99
CA LEU A 218 -1.00 -10.41 -6.17
C LEU A 218 0.12 -9.75 -6.99
N THR A 219 0.52 -10.36 -8.10
CA THR A 219 1.68 -9.93 -8.89
C THR A 219 1.59 -8.50 -9.44
N PRO A 220 0.42 -7.93 -9.80
CA PRO A 220 0.38 -6.54 -10.23
C PRO A 220 0.79 -5.54 -9.16
N ILE A 221 0.39 -5.80 -7.91
CA ILE A 221 0.76 -4.94 -6.80
C ILE A 221 2.26 -5.07 -6.51
N GLN A 222 2.80 -6.28 -6.60
CA GLN A 222 4.24 -6.52 -6.46
C GLN A 222 5.04 -5.83 -7.58
N ARG A 223 4.58 -5.91 -8.84
CA ARG A 223 5.24 -5.27 -9.97
C ARG A 223 5.30 -3.76 -9.79
N LEU A 224 4.19 -3.16 -9.38
CA LEU A 224 4.13 -1.72 -9.15
C LEU A 224 5.14 -1.24 -8.11
N CYS A 225 5.33 -2.00 -7.02
CA CYS A 225 6.32 -1.69 -5.98
C CYS A 225 7.77 -1.92 -6.42
N ARG A 226 8.03 -2.68 -7.49
CA ARG A 226 9.40 -2.95 -7.97
C ARG A 226 9.95 -1.83 -8.84
N TYR A 227 9.10 -1.08 -9.55
CA TYR A 227 9.56 -0.01 -10.44
C TYR A 227 10.41 1.05 -9.76
N PRO A 228 10.04 1.62 -8.59
CA PRO A 228 10.89 2.62 -7.93
C PRO A 228 12.29 2.07 -7.59
N LEU A 229 12.38 0.78 -7.24
CA LEU A 229 13.65 0.12 -6.91
C LEU A 229 14.51 -0.05 -8.15
N GLN A 230 13.94 -0.58 -9.24
CA GLN A 230 14.66 -0.79 -10.50
C GLN A 230 15.11 0.54 -11.13
N LEU A 231 14.25 1.56 -11.12
CA LEU A 231 14.59 2.90 -11.63
C LEU A 231 15.65 3.59 -10.76
N SER A 232 15.60 3.41 -9.42
CA SER A 232 16.64 3.93 -8.52
C SER A 232 18.00 3.25 -8.74
N GLU A 233 18.02 1.93 -8.93
CA GLU A 233 19.27 1.23 -9.28
C GLU A 233 19.80 1.67 -10.64
N LEU A 234 18.92 1.93 -11.60
CA LEU A 234 19.32 2.46 -12.90
C LEU A 234 19.92 3.86 -12.77
N LEU A 235 19.30 4.75 -11.98
CA LEU A 235 19.83 6.10 -11.70
C LEU A 235 21.24 6.06 -11.12
N LYS A 236 21.50 5.16 -10.17
CA LYS A 236 22.86 4.98 -9.59
C LYS A 236 23.90 4.56 -10.64
N ALA A 237 23.47 3.98 -11.76
CA ALA A 237 24.32 3.59 -12.87
C ALA A 237 24.22 4.56 -14.07
N THR A 238 23.64 5.75 -13.89
CA THR A 238 23.45 6.75 -14.94
C THR A 238 24.33 7.97 -14.66
N PRO A 239 25.32 8.28 -15.52
CA PRO A 239 26.17 9.45 -15.31
C PRO A 239 25.40 10.73 -15.60
N SER A 240 25.90 11.86 -15.06
CA SER A 240 25.29 13.18 -15.23
C SER A 240 25.16 13.65 -16.69
N SER A 241 25.98 13.11 -17.59
CA SER A 241 25.98 13.41 -19.03
C SER A 241 25.01 12.57 -19.86
N HIS A 242 24.38 11.54 -19.28
CA HIS A 242 23.48 10.65 -20.00
C HIS A 242 22.13 11.32 -20.29
N GLU A 243 21.62 11.19 -21.52
CA GLU A 243 20.38 11.84 -21.95
C GLU A 243 19.14 11.38 -21.16
N ASP A 244 19.10 10.12 -20.76
CA ASP A 244 18.03 9.54 -19.92
C ASP A 244 18.02 10.04 -18.47
N LEU A 245 19.03 10.75 -17.96
CA LEU A 245 19.12 11.10 -16.54
C LEU A 245 17.87 11.84 -16.03
N MET A 246 17.54 12.99 -16.64
CA MET A 246 16.38 13.78 -16.21
C MET A 246 15.04 13.05 -16.41
N PRO A 247 14.76 12.41 -17.57
CA PRO A 247 13.57 11.57 -17.72
C PRO A 247 13.48 10.45 -16.69
N LEU A 248 14.61 9.84 -16.33
CA LEU A 248 14.67 8.73 -15.40
C LEU A 248 14.42 9.19 -13.95
N GLU A 249 14.97 10.32 -13.52
CA GLU A 249 14.67 10.93 -12.22
C GLU A 249 13.18 11.24 -12.07
N ALA A 250 12.59 11.84 -13.10
CA ALA A 250 11.16 12.13 -13.12
C ALA A 250 10.30 10.84 -13.11
N SER A 251 10.76 9.79 -13.79
CA SER A 251 10.09 8.48 -13.82
C SER A 251 10.14 7.81 -12.46
N GLU A 252 11.29 7.78 -11.82
CA GLU A 252 11.49 7.21 -10.49
C GLU A 252 10.56 7.88 -9.49
N LYS A 253 10.56 9.22 -9.45
CA LYS A 253 9.67 10.00 -8.58
C LYS A 253 8.21 9.70 -8.85
N THR A 254 7.81 9.64 -10.12
CA THR A 254 6.43 9.33 -10.53
C THR A 254 6.02 7.94 -10.05
N MET A 255 6.83 6.92 -10.32
CA MET A 255 6.52 5.55 -9.93
C MET A 255 6.53 5.37 -8.41
N ARG A 256 7.39 6.11 -7.70
CA ARG A 256 7.38 6.17 -6.24
C ARG A 256 6.07 6.73 -5.72
N SER A 257 5.59 7.85 -6.27
CA SER A 257 4.28 8.41 -5.90
C SER A 257 3.12 7.44 -6.15
N VAL A 258 3.13 6.74 -7.29
CA VAL A 258 2.10 5.74 -7.61
C VAL A 258 2.15 4.56 -6.63
N ALA A 259 3.33 4.04 -6.31
CA ALA A 259 3.49 2.95 -5.35
C ALA A 259 3.07 3.38 -3.93
N THR A 260 3.39 4.61 -3.50
CA THR A 260 2.96 5.15 -2.20
C THR A 260 1.44 5.27 -2.12
N LEU A 261 0.77 5.76 -3.17
CA LEU A 261 -0.70 5.86 -3.21
C LEU A 261 -1.38 4.48 -3.03
N VAL A 262 -0.80 3.45 -3.65
CA VAL A 262 -1.26 2.06 -3.51
C VAL A 262 -0.94 1.46 -2.14
N ASN A 263 0.20 1.84 -1.54
CA ASN A 263 0.56 1.39 -0.21
C ASN A 263 -0.29 2.04 0.89
N GLU A 264 -0.65 3.31 0.73
CA GLU A 264 -1.55 4.03 1.64
C GLU A 264 -2.98 3.51 1.59
N THR A 265 -3.47 3.10 0.41
CA THR A 265 -4.77 2.42 0.27
C THR A 265 -4.77 1.03 0.93
N LYS A 266 -3.65 0.28 0.89
CA LYS A 266 -3.48 -0.98 1.65
C LYS A 266 -3.34 -0.80 3.17
N ARG A 267 -2.58 0.21 3.63
CA ARG A 267 -2.32 0.48 5.05
C ARG A 267 -3.57 0.98 5.79
N ARG A 268 -4.62 1.36 5.06
CA ARG A 268 -5.94 1.71 5.60
C ARG A 268 -6.88 0.52 5.79
N GLY A 269 -6.52 -0.68 5.35
CA GLY A 269 -7.33 -1.88 5.52
C GLY A 269 -8.68 -1.85 4.76
N PRO A 270 -9.28 -3.01 4.46
CA PRO A 270 -10.47 -3.09 3.61
C PRO A 270 -11.77 -2.46 4.14
N ASP A 271 -11.82 -1.91 5.36
CA ASP A 271 -13.08 -1.44 5.98
C ASP A 271 -13.07 0.04 6.41
N VAL A 272 -12.07 0.84 6.01
CA VAL A 272 -11.92 2.22 6.53
C VAL A 272 -12.18 3.33 5.49
N VAL A 273 -12.26 3.04 4.19
CA VAL A 273 -12.30 4.13 3.19
C VAL A 273 -13.21 3.84 2.00
N GLU A 274 -14.52 3.98 2.18
CA GLU A 274 -15.38 4.31 1.04
C GLU A 274 -15.68 5.82 0.98
N ASN A 275 -15.68 6.53 2.12
CA ASN A 275 -16.08 7.95 2.17
C ASN A 275 -15.07 8.91 2.84
N ASN A 276 -13.86 8.48 3.23
CA ASN A 276 -12.93 9.33 4.00
C ASN A 276 -11.74 9.81 3.17
N SER A 277 -11.71 11.09 2.80
CA SER A 277 -10.61 11.66 2.00
C SER A 277 -9.40 12.03 2.87
N THR A 278 -9.63 12.50 4.10
CA THR A 278 -8.61 13.20 4.90
C THR A 278 -8.66 12.79 6.38
N LEU A 279 -7.53 12.37 6.96
CA LEU A 279 -7.41 12.17 8.41
C LEU A 279 -7.16 13.52 9.09
N LEU A 280 -8.09 13.95 9.94
CA LEU A 280 -8.00 15.22 10.67
C LEU A 280 -7.21 15.08 11.98
N ARG A 281 -7.41 13.98 12.71
CA ARG A 281 -6.78 13.78 14.02
C ARG A 281 -6.74 12.31 14.44
N THR A 282 -5.71 11.94 15.19
CA THR A 282 -5.60 10.65 15.89
C THR A 282 -5.16 10.84 17.33
N GLY A 283 -5.58 9.95 18.24
CA GLY A 283 -5.10 9.94 19.62
C GLY A 283 -5.82 8.95 20.52
N ASP A 284 -5.12 8.52 21.58
CA ASP A 284 -5.65 7.59 22.57
C ASP A 284 -6.72 8.27 23.45
N VAL A 285 -7.84 7.58 23.61
CA VAL A 285 -8.97 8.00 24.44
C VAL A 285 -9.55 6.80 25.17
N TYR A 286 -10.23 7.05 26.29
CA TYR A 286 -11.07 6.03 26.89
C TYR A 286 -12.50 6.20 26.38
N CYS A 287 -13.03 5.17 25.72
CA CYS A 287 -14.37 5.22 25.13
C CYS A 287 -15.30 4.23 25.82
N ARG A 288 -16.52 4.68 26.14
CA ARG A 288 -17.64 3.83 26.54
C ARG A 288 -18.77 3.94 25.53
N VAL A 289 -19.34 2.80 25.17
CA VAL A 289 -20.43 2.70 24.21
C VAL A 289 -21.66 2.17 24.92
N MET A 290 -22.79 2.83 24.69
CA MET A 290 -24.11 2.41 25.16
C MET A 290 -25.02 2.27 23.95
N ALA A 291 -25.79 1.19 23.93
CA ALA A 291 -26.84 0.90 22.96
C ALA A 291 -28.03 0.28 23.74
N ASP A 292 -29.25 0.61 23.36
CA ASP A 292 -30.48 0.09 23.99
C ASP A 292 -30.52 0.28 25.52
N GLY A 293 -29.98 1.40 26.01
CA GLY A 293 -29.91 1.73 27.44
C GLY A 293 -28.91 0.91 28.26
N GLN A 294 -28.12 0.03 27.63
CA GLN A 294 -27.10 -0.79 28.28
C GLN A 294 -25.69 -0.46 27.78
N VAL A 295 -24.72 -0.45 28.71
CA VAL A 295 -23.30 -0.27 28.37
C VAL A 295 -22.77 -1.53 27.70
N GLN A 296 -22.41 -1.40 26.43
CA GLN A 296 -21.90 -2.51 25.62
C GLN A 296 -20.44 -2.81 25.97
N TRP A 297 -19.61 -1.77 26.08
CA TRP A 297 -18.21 -1.90 26.49
C TRP A 297 -17.60 -0.55 26.90
N GLY A 298 -16.49 -0.60 27.64
CA GLY A 298 -15.67 0.56 28.02
C GLY A 298 -14.18 0.24 28.05
N LYS A 299 -13.39 0.79 27.13
CA LYS A 299 -11.96 0.45 26.95
C LYS A 299 -11.13 1.64 26.46
N GLN A 300 -9.81 1.58 26.68
CA GLN A 300 -8.87 2.45 25.98
C GLN A 300 -8.82 2.06 24.50
N VAL A 301 -8.99 3.05 23.64
CA VAL A 301 -9.02 2.91 22.18
C VAL A 301 -8.24 4.06 21.55
N LEU A 302 -7.64 3.78 20.39
CA LEU A 302 -7.11 4.77 19.48
C LEU A 302 -8.26 5.27 18.59
N LEU A 303 -8.54 6.56 18.65
CA LEU A 303 -9.60 7.21 17.89
C LEU A 303 -9.01 7.93 16.68
N PHE A 304 -9.54 7.64 15.49
CA PHE A 304 -9.19 8.30 14.24
C PHE A 304 -10.39 9.13 13.77
N LEU A 305 -10.19 10.44 13.63
CA LEU A 305 -11.18 11.35 13.06
C LEU A 305 -10.82 11.66 11.62
N PHE A 306 -11.70 11.28 10.71
CA PHE A 306 -11.67 11.65 9.31
C PHE A 306 -12.66 12.78 9.02
N ASP A 307 -12.66 13.26 7.78
CA ASP A 307 -13.57 14.27 7.25
C ASP A 307 -15.06 13.86 7.34
N GLN A 308 -15.38 12.57 7.16
CA GLN A 308 -16.77 12.10 7.12
C GLN A 308 -17.10 11.04 8.19
N SER A 309 -16.12 10.51 8.92
CA SER A 309 -16.39 9.52 9.96
C SER A 309 -15.32 9.45 11.05
N ILE A 310 -15.69 8.81 12.16
CA ILE A 310 -14.79 8.46 13.26
C ILE A 310 -14.59 6.95 13.26
N VAL A 311 -13.35 6.49 13.46
CA VAL A 311 -13.01 5.07 13.58
C VAL A 311 -12.36 4.82 14.93
N LEU A 312 -12.83 3.78 15.62
CA LEU A 312 -12.33 3.35 16.92
C LEU A 312 -11.57 2.04 16.78
N CYS A 313 -10.33 2.00 17.27
CA CYS A 313 -9.49 0.83 17.25
C CYS A 313 -8.92 0.54 18.64
N LYS A 314 -8.76 -0.73 19.01
CA LYS A 314 -8.05 -1.13 20.23
C LYS A 314 -6.68 -1.68 19.86
N LYS A 315 -5.61 -1.31 20.55
CA LYS A 315 -4.31 -2.00 20.43
C LYS A 315 -4.45 -3.45 20.90
N ASP A 316 -3.90 -4.38 20.13
CA ASP A 316 -3.81 -5.79 20.53
C ASP A 316 -2.81 -5.92 21.69
N VAL A 317 -3.20 -6.62 22.75
CA VAL A 317 -2.41 -6.75 23.99
C VAL A 317 -1.23 -7.71 23.78
N LEU A 318 -1.33 -8.60 22.79
CA LEU A 318 -0.31 -9.62 22.51
C LEU A 318 0.61 -9.24 21.34
N ARG A 319 0.21 -8.27 20.51
CA ARG A 319 0.95 -7.83 19.32
C ARG A 319 0.85 -6.31 19.19
N ASP A 320 1.88 -5.62 19.66
CA ASP A 320 1.87 -4.16 19.84
C ASP A 320 1.72 -3.37 18.50
N ASP A 321 1.92 -4.05 17.36
CA ASP A 321 1.82 -3.53 16.00
C ASP A 321 0.43 -3.70 15.35
N LYS A 322 -0.54 -4.36 16.02
CA LYS A 322 -1.87 -4.61 15.47
C LYS A 322 -2.98 -3.85 16.17
N PHE A 323 -3.87 -3.28 15.36
CA PHE A 323 -5.09 -2.61 15.80
C PHE A 323 -6.30 -3.50 15.53
N ILE A 324 -7.12 -3.71 16.55
CA ILE A 324 -8.40 -4.41 16.48
C ILE A 324 -9.49 -3.35 16.28
N PHE A 325 -10.11 -3.34 15.10
CA PHE A 325 -11.28 -2.48 14.82
C PHE A 325 -12.39 -2.71 15.85
N LYS A 326 -13.02 -1.62 16.30
CA LYS A 326 -14.13 -1.65 17.27
C LYS A 326 -15.41 -1.08 16.72
N ASP A 327 -15.36 0.10 16.12
CA ASP A 327 -16.56 0.74 15.60
C ASP A 327 -16.23 1.84 14.59
N ARG A 328 -17.23 2.22 13.79
CA ARG A 328 -17.18 3.35 12.87
C ARG A 328 -18.46 4.17 13.00
N LEU A 329 -18.30 5.48 13.13
CA LEU A 329 -19.41 6.42 13.26
C LEU A 329 -19.39 7.39 12.07
N SER A 330 -20.49 7.47 11.32
CA SER A 330 -20.66 8.53 10.32
C SER A 330 -20.88 9.87 11.03
N LEU A 331 -20.12 10.90 10.70
CA LEU A 331 -20.27 12.21 11.36
C LEU A 331 -21.64 12.87 11.09
N ASP A 332 -22.33 12.47 10.01
CA ASP A 332 -23.66 12.97 9.65
C ASP A 332 -24.77 12.45 10.57
N LEU A 333 -24.55 11.27 11.19
CA LEU A 333 -25.56 10.60 12.01
C LEU A 333 -25.37 10.84 13.51
N PHE A 334 -24.40 11.68 13.90
CA PHE A 334 -24.05 11.91 15.31
C PHE A 334 -23.96 13.40 15.66
N SER A 335 -24.57 13.76 16.78
CA SER A 335 -24.46 15.10 17.39
C SER A 335 -23.42 15.10 18.52
N ILE A 336 -22.72 16.21 18.69
CA ILE A 336 -21.55 16.32 19.57
C ILE A 336 -21.89 17.21 20.75
N VAL A 337 -21.78 16.65 21.96
CA VAL A 337 -22.07 17.33 23.21
C VAL A 337 -20.80 17.45 24.05
N ASP A 338 -20.49 18.68 24.47
CA ASP A 338 -19.40 18.95 25.39
C ASP A 338 -19.84 18.63 26.83
N VAL A 339 -19.26 17.59 27.44
CA VAL A 339 -19.67 17.10 28.77
C VAL A 339 -18.82 17.76 29.85
N LYS A 340 -19.47 18.44 30.80
CA LYS A 340 -18.79 19.04 31.96
C LYS A 340 -18.26 17.97 32.91
N ASP A 341 -17.16 18.27 33.60
CA ASP A 341 -16.61 17.38 34.62
C ASP A 341 -17.62 17.23 35.76
N GLY A 342 -17.85 15.99 36.22
CA GLY A 342 -18.90 15.68 37.18
C GLY A 342 -19.56 14.33 36.89
N LYS A 343 -20.79 14.16 37.35
CA LYS A 343 -21.56 12.93 37.12
C LYS A 343 -22.29 13.00 35.78
N GLU A 344 -22.06 12.02 34.92
CA GLU A 344 -22.76 11.84 33.66
C GLU A 344 -23.92 10.85 33.87
N SER A 345 -25.13 11.28 33.52
CA SER A 345 -26.38 10.61 33.87
C SER A 345 -26.64 9.35 33.07
N ASN A 346 -26.28 9.33 31.78
CA ASN A 346 -26.59 8.23 30.88
C ASN A 346 -25.77 6.98 31.23
N PHE A 347 -24.49 7.16 31.53
CA PHE A 347 -23.57 6.09 31.94
C PHE A 347 -23.46 5.92 33.46
N ASN A 348 -24.13 6.79 34.24
CA ASN A 348 -24.10 6.84 35.71
C ASN A 348 -22.66 6.82 36.28
N VAL A 349 -21.74 7.58 35.67
CA VAL A 349 -20.33 7.61 36.07
C VAL A 349 -19.78 9.02 36.20
N ASN A 350 -18.76 9.17 37.05
CA ASN A 350 -18.01 10.40 37.15
C ASN A 350 -17.03 10.50 35.98
N VAL A 351 -17.12 11.60 35.24
CA VAL A 351 -16.32 11.88 34.05
C VAL A 351 -15.48 13.12 34.27
N LYS A 352 -14.28 13.10 33.68
CA LYS A 352 -13.41 14.28 33.53
C LYS A 352 -12.98 14.38 32.08
N HIS A 353 -12.89 15.60 31.58
CA HIS A 353 -12.38 15.92 30.25
C HIS A 353 -13.05 15.09 29.15
N SER A 354 -14.37 14.96 29.24
CA SER A 354 -15.15 14.08 28.36
C SER A 354 -16.01 14.86 27.37
N LEU A 355 -16.34 14.19 26.26
CA LEU A 355 -17.32 14.60 25.26
C LEU A 355 -18.22 13.41 24.94
N LEU A 356 -19.42 13.69 24.46
CA LEU A 356 -20.42 12.68 24.16
C LEU A 356 -20.84 12.81 22.68
N LEU A 357 -20.80 11.69 21.96
CA LEU A 357 -21.39 11.58 20.63
C LEU A 357 -22.72 10.86 20.75
N THR A 358 -23.78 11.48 20.25
CA THR A 358 -25.15 10.99 20.34
C THR A 358 -25.68 10.67 18.95
N GLY A 359 -25.96 9.39 18.68
CA GLY A 359 -26.62 8.93 17.46
C GLY A 359 -28.05 8.49 17.74
N GLN A 360 -28.75 7.98 16.73
CA GLN A 360 -30.14 7.53 16.85
C GLN A 360 -30.32 6.41 17.89
N ASP A 361 -29.45 5.39 17.87
CA ASP A 361 -29.57 4.22 18.77
C ASP A 361 -28.32 3.96 19.65
N ARG A 362 -27.31 4.84 19.57
CA ARG A 362 -26.03 4.64 20.26
C ARG A 362 -25.46 5.92 20.84
N LEU A 363 -24.84 5.79 22.00
CA LEU A 363 -24.12 6.84 22.70
C LEU A 363 -22.66 6.45 22.88
N TYR A 364 -21.75 7.38 22.59
CA TYR A 364 -20.31 7.20 22.75
C TYR A 364 -19.75 8.28 23.66
N LEU A 365 -19.42 7.88 24.88
CA LEU A 365 -18.77 8.75 25.86
C LEU A 365 -17.25 8.62 25.70
N ILE A 366 -16.60 9.71 25.32
CA ILE A 366 -15.16 9.78 25.06
C ILE A 366 -14.48 10.62 26.13
N SER A 367 -13.63 10.01 26.94
CA SER A 367 -12.84 10.66 27.97
C SER A 367 -11.39 10.86 27.52
N CYS A 368 -10.95 12.12 27.48
CA CYS A 368 -9.60 12.49 27.05
C CYS A 368 -8.63 12.52 28.24
N GLY A 369 -7.34 12.31 27.98
CA GLY A 369 -6.32 12.31 29.04
C GLY A 369 -6.11 13.65 29.76
N ASN A 370 -6.46 14.78 29.12
CA ASN A 370 -6.35 16.11 29.74
C ASN A 370 -7.29 17.13 29.06
N LYS A 371 -7.49 18.27 29.73
CA LYS A 371 -8.34 19.39 29.23
C LYS A 371 -7.90 19.91 27.86
N LYS A 372 -6.59 20.00 27.59
CA LYS A 372 -6.05 20.46 26.29
C LYS A 372 -6.44 19.51 25.16
N SER A 373 -6.29 18.21 25.38
CA SER A 373 -6.67 17.16 24.43
C SER A 373 -8.17 17.21 24.11
N LYS A 374 -9.02 17.35 25.13
CA LYS A 374 -10.46 17.57 24.95
C LYS A 374 -10.75 18.77 24.06
N GLN A 375 -10.12 19.92 24.32
CA GLN A 375 -10.34 21.13 23.52
C GLN A 375 -9.91 20.93 22.07
N CYS A 376 -8.75 20.31 21.83
CA CYS A 376 -8.31 20.03 20.48
C CYS A 376 -9.24 19.05 19.73
N TRP A 377 -9.81 18.05 20.42
CA TRP A 377 -10.82 17.16 19.85
C TRP A 377 -12.11 17.90 19.51
N LEU A 378 -12.63 18.74 20.43
CA LEU A 378 -13.81 19.56 20.16
C LEU A 378 -13.58 20.54 19.01
N THR A 379 -12.41 21.17 18.94
CA THR A 379 -12.06 22.05 17.82
C THR A 379 -12.02 21.29 16.51
N ALA A 380 -11.34 20.13 16.44
CA ALA A 380 -11.27 19.34 15.21
C ALA A 380 -12.65 18.82 14.75
N LEU A 381 -13.50 18.46 15.71
CA LEU A 381 -14.88 18.02 15.45
C LEU A 381 -15.83 19.17 15.04
N ARG A 382 -15.49 20.42 15.41
CA ARG A 382 -16.27 21.65 15.13
C ARG A 382 -15.74 22.46 13.96
N SER A 383 -14.45 22.36 13.61
CA SER A 383 -13.79 23.09 12.52
C SER A 383 -14.23 22.60 11.13
N ARG A 384 -15.44 22.07 11.03
CA ARG A 384 -16.09 21.68 9.79
C ARG A 384 -16.15 22.93 8.92
N SER A 385 -15.42 22.92 7.81
CA SER A 385 -15.74 23.79 6.69
C SER A 385 -17.18 23.50 6.30
N ALA A 386 -17.96 24.55 6.07
CA ALA A 386 -19.35 24.46 5.65
C ALA A 386 -19.50 23.43 4.52
N GLN A 387 -20.59 22.65 4.62
CA GLN A 387 -21.15 21.78 3.60
C GLN A 387 -20.67 22.16 2.20
N ASN A 388 -19.98 21.26 1.49
CA ASN A 388 -20.01 21.34 0.04
C ASN A 388 -21.50 21.19 -0.33
N PRO A 389 -22.15 22.21 -0.90
CA PRO A 389 -23.52 22.05 -1.33
C PRO A 389 -23.57 20.89 -2.32
N ALA A 390 -24.60 20.04 -2.20
CA ALA A 390 -24.83 18.94 -3.14
C ALA A 390 -24.63 19.44 -4.57
N THR A 391 -23.78 18.73 -5.31
CA THR A 391 -23.46 19.04 -6.70
C THR A 391 -24.74 19.03 -7.54
N ALA A 392 -24.72 19.72 -8.68
CA ALA A 392 -25.88 19.75 -9.58
C ALA A 392 -26.34 18.33 -9.97
N GLU A 393 -25.40 17.39 -10.05
CA GLU A 393 -25.65 15.98 -10.35
C GLU A 393 -26.39 15.26 -9.21
N GLU A 394 -25.99 15.48 -7.96
CA GLU A 394 -26.64 14.90 -6.78
C GLU A 394 -28.05 15.45 -6.57
N ARG A 395 -28.27 16.75 -6.83
CA ARG A 395 -29.61 17.36 -6.81
C ARG A 395 -30.50 16.81 -7.93
N ARG A 396 -29.93 16.57 -9.11
CA ARG A 396 -30.64 15.97 -10.26
C ARG A 396 -31.07 14.52 -9.96
N LEU A 397 -30.18 13.73 -9.36
CA LEU A 397 -30.45 12.33 -8.99
C LEU A 397 -31.49 12.22 -7.87
N ALA A 398 -31.43 13.10 -6.86
CA ALA A 398 -32.43 13.16 -5.79
C ALA A 398 -33.82 13.58 -6.32
N MET A 399 -33.91 14.58 -7.21
CA MET A 399 -35.18 14.97 -7.84
C MET A 399 -35.75 13.89 -8.78
N ALA A 400 -34.90 13.18 -9.52
CA ALA A 400 -35.32 12.06 -10.37
C ALA A 400 -35.90 10.90 -9.54
N THR A 401 -35.41 10.70 -8.33
CA THR A 401 -35.88 9.64 -7.42
C THR A 401 -37.22 10.01 -6.76
N LEU A 402 -37.42 11.29 -6.44
CA LEU A 402 -38.65 11.81 -5.82
C LEU A 402 -39.83 11.99 -6.79
N THR A 403 -39.57 12.03 -8.11
CA THR A 403 -40.61 12.14 -9.14
C THR A 403 -41.01 10.79 -9.74
N SER A 404 -40.30 9.72 -9.37
CA SER A 404 -40.58 8.33 -9.77
C SER A 404 -41.29 7.51 -8.69
N ALA A 405 -41.75 8.14 -7.61
CA ALA A 405 -42.63 7.58 -6.58
C ALA A 405 -43.91 8.42 -6.55
#